data_AF-A0A226DA31-F1
#
_entry.id   AF-A0A226DA31-F1
#
_cell.length_a   1.000
_cell.length_b   1.000
_cell.length_c   1.000
_cell.angle_alpha   90.00
_cell.angle_beta   90.00
_cell.angle_gamma   90.00
#
_symmetry.space_group_name_H-M   'P 1'
#
loop_
_entity.id
_entity.type
_entity.pdbx_description
1 polymer ?
#
loop_
_entity_poly.entity_id
_entity_poly.type
_entity_poly.pdbx_seq_one_letter_code
_entity_poly.pdbx_strand_id
1 'polypeptide(L)'
;MAIKEAGKSLIQNTFKQTGRGITSRKRKRIKVFEKRPELKPSKRCCKIDITKSKSGKTSKKTKETKRGNQKAIFENSSPVIRSEVDFFQVLPTDASIEKSLYVEYTPTTNVQENSSQIEFVIPESSNFYRDFQKSFMYIVCQVVNDDNSNLPNEVIPPPEYYYDETAKTIQLKAYKEPDHLVAPVNNIGHSLFSQCDCFINDVMVSQTNNLYGYRGIMEAMLNYGSEYKTCQGGLSLYTQEKHPHEFQTKIDDGYKQRYEAVKGSKMLELISKPCADIFHLPKYLLNGTCIKLKFTRNSHEFCLLKPSTSAKKYKIKIHSASLFIISHQLYPWLRVAHEKLLSQNHSAKYSFRRVEMKTFLVSTGSKSISKENLFYGHVPVRIVVDFVDNAAVIGSSTLNPFAFDNFDVSYFSVLVDDEQICFKPLKLDFDSNQSLLGFYTLLTSSGVAHQDLGIGLNREDYITSSKALFAFNLCPAVEDDVFSIHRTGNIRYSI
;
A
#
# COMPACT_ATOMS: atom_id res chain seq x y z
N MET A 1 12.13 27.51 5.92
CA MET A 1 12.06 28.99 5.89
C MET A 1 12.87 29.56 4.73
N ALA A 2 14.14 29.17 4.57
CA ALA A 2 15.03 29.64 3.49
C ALA A 2 14.48 29.49 2.05
N ILE A 3 13.90 28.34 1.67
CA ILE A 3 13.31 28.13 0.31
C ILE A 3 12.09 29.03 0.09
N LYS A 4 11.24 29.19 1.13
CA LYS A 4 10.06 30.08 1.06
C LYS A 4 10.47 31.56 0.96
N GLU A 5 11.57 31.96 1.59
CA GLU A 5 12.09 33.33 1.52
C GLU A 5 12.81 33.62 0.19
N ALA A 6 13.67 32.71 -0.27
CA ALA A 6 14.31 32.81 -1.58
C ALA A 6 13.29 32.81 -2.71
N GLY A 7 12.30 31.91 -2.65
CA GLY A 7 11.21 31.84 -3.63
C GLY A 7 10.33 33.09 -3.65
N LYS A 8 9.98 33.65 -2.48
CA LYS A 8 9.22 34.91 -2.42
C LYS A 8 9.95 36.07 -3.09
N SER A 9 11.27 36.20 -2.92
CA SER A 9 12.05 37.24 -3.59
C SER A 9 12.14 37.07 -5.10
N LEU A 10 12.28 35.83 -5.59
CA LEU A 10 12.35 35.52 -7.02
C LEU A 10 10.99 35.71 -7.70
N ILE A 11 9.91 35.17 -7.13
CA ILE A 11 8.53 35.30 -7.64
C ILE A 11 8.11 36.77 -7.71
N GLN A 12 8.41 37.58 -6.69
CA GLN A 12 8.11 39.01 -6.71
C GLN A 12 8.86 39.76 -7.82
N ASN A 13 10.06 39.33 -8.19
CA ASN A 13 10.83 39.93 -9.27
C ASN A 13 10.32 39.48 -10.65
N THR A 14 9.89 38.23 -10.81
CA THR A 14 9.33 37.72 -12.08
C THR A 14 7.98 38.35 -12.40
N PHE A 15 7.08 38.50 -11.40
CA PHE A 15 5.78 39.17 -11.59
C PHE A 15 5.90 40.67 -11.85
N LYS A 16 6.94 41.34 -11.34
CA LYS A 16 7.22 42.75 -11.65
C LYS A 16 7.68 42.96 -13.10
N GLN A 17 8.32 41.97 -13.72
CA GLN A 17 8.77 42.05 -15.11
C GLN A 17 7.63 41.79 -16.12
N THR A 18 6.65 40.95 -15.79
CA THR A 18 5.53 40.63 -16.68
C THR A 18 4.33 41.59 -16.57
N GLY A 19 4.29 42.45 -15.53
CA GLY A 19 3.18 43.37 -15.25
C GLY A 19 3.10 44.66 -16.06
N ARG A 20 4.00 44.90 -17.02
CA ARG A 20 3.93 46.09 -17.90
C ARG A 20 3.36 45.72 -19.27
N GLY A 21 2.04 45.70 -19.35
CA GLY A 21 1.34 45.72 -20.62
C GLY A 21 0.06 44.90 -20.59
N ILE A 22 -1.06 45.57 -20.33
CA ILE A 22 -2.36 45.46 -21.03
C ILE A 22 -3.29 46.40 -20.24
N THR A 23 -3.28 47.67 -20.63
CA THR A 23 -4.27 48.66 -20.19
C THR A 23 -5.54 48.54 -21.02
N SER A 24 -6.63 48.22 -20.32
CA SER A 24 -8.04 48.54 -20.59
C SER A 24 -8.46 48.89 -22.03
N ARG A 25 -9.23 48.01 -22.68
CA ARG A 25 -10.31 48.41 -23.60
C ARG A 25 -11.54 47.52 -23.44
N LYS A 26 -12.63 48.17 -23.01
CA LYS A 26 -14.07 47.88 -23.21
C LYS A 26 -14.54 46.42 -23.04
N ARG A 27 -15.27 46.15 -21.95
CA ARG A 27 -16.35 45.14 -21.93
C ARG A 27 -17.68 45.80 -21.60
N LYS A 28 -18.57 45.83 -22.60
CA LYS A 28 -20.01 46.09 -22.46
C LYS A 28 -20.62 44.96 -21.62
N ARG A 29 -21.54 45.34 -20.73
CA ARG A 29 -22.39 44.44 -19.94
C ARG A 29 -23.30 43.62 -20.86
N ILE A 30 -23.38 42.33 -20.58
CA ILE A 30 -24.58 41.50 -20.83
C ILE A 30 -24.91 40.85 -19.49
N LYS A 31 -26.12 41.13 -18.97
CA LYS A 31 -26.78 40.35 -17.92
C LYS A 31 -27.58 39.24 -18.61
N VAL A 32 -27.71 38.06 -18.00
CA VAL A 32 -28.94 37.23 -17.95
C VAL A 32 -28.72 35.96 -17.09
N PHE A 33 -29.56 35.86 -16.05
CA PHE A 33 -30.24 34.72 -15.43
C PHE A 33 -29.58 33.64 -14.54
N GLU A 34 -30.00 33.72 -13.26
CA GLU A 34 -30.69 32.72 -12.38
C GLU A 34 -30.06 31.38 -11.92
N LYS A 35 -29.85 31.35 -10.60
CA LYS A 35 -30.15 30.32 -9.57
C LYS A 35 -30.45 28.87 -10.00
N ARG A 36 -29.72 27.93 -9.38
CA ARG A 36 -30.28 26.82 -8.57
C ARG A 36 -29.24 26.24 -7.59
N PRO A 37 -29.66 25.59 -6.48
CA PRO A 37 -28.78 25.29 -5.35
C PRO A 37 -28.43 23.79 -5.20
N GLU A 38 -27.40 23.55 -4.38
CA GLU A 38 -27.03 22.34 -3.62
C GLU A 38 -26.42 21.13 -4.35
N LEU A 39 -25.14 20.87 -4.01
CA LEU A 39 -24.61 19.58 -3.52
C LEU A 39 -23.11 19.78 -3.20
N LYS A 40 -22.73 19.71 -1.92
CA LYS A 40 -21.32 19.66 -1.49
C LYS A 40 -20.92 18.20 -1.24
N PRO A 41 -19.69 17.80 -1.60
CA PRO A 41 -18.95 16.83 -0.82
C PRO A 41 -17.72 17.49 -0.15
N SER A 42 -17.42 16.97 1.03
CA SER A 42 -16.38 17.41 1.97
C SER A 42 -14.96 17.15 1.48
N LYS A 43 -14.03 18.11 1.70
CA LYS A 43 -12.58 17.82 1.70
C LYS A 43 -11.82 18.60 2.78
N ARG A 44 -11.25 17.78 3.68
CA ARG A 44 -9.96 17.85 4.39
C ARG A 44 -9.27 19.20 4.50
N CYS A 45 -9.07 19.58 5.76
CA CYS A 45 -8.30 20.72 6.24
C CYS A 45 -6.79 20.45 6.09
N CYS A 46 -6.05 21.36 5.45
CA CYS A 46 -4.60 21.45 5.59
C CYS A 46 -4.27 22.76 6.32
N LYS A 47 -3.80 22.62 7.56
CA LYS A 47 -3.16 23.67 8.36
C LYS A 47 -1.84 24.08 7.72
N ILE A 48 -1.57 25.38 7.64
CA ILE A 48 -0.20 25.90 7.73
C ILE A 48 -0.21 27.22 8.52
N ASP A 49 0.24 27.14 9.77
CA ASP A 49 0.78 28.26 10.52
C ASP A 49 2.19 28.60 10.01
N ILE A 50 2.49 29.88 9.77
CA ILE A 50 3.85 30.42 9.93
C ILE A 50 3.76 31.86 10.48
N THR A 51 4.15 31.96 11.75
CA THR A 51 4.62 33.15 12.44
C THR A 51 5.95 33.67 11.86
N LYS A 52 6.11 34.99 11.67
CA LYS A 52 7.00 35.87 12.47
C LYS A 52 7.39 37.21 11.79
N SER A 53 7.36 38.22 12.65
CA SER A 53 8.21 39.43 12.77
C SER A 53 8.34 40.44 11.61
N LYS A 54 7.74 41.61 11.82
CA LYS A 54 8.16 42.90 11.25
C LYS A 54 9.17 43.57 12.20
N SER A 55 10.24 44.13 11.63
CA SER A 55 10.99 45.25 12.21
C SER A 55 10.17 46.53 12.09
N GLY A 56 10.16 47.34 13.17
CA GLY A 56 9.22 48.43 13.37
C GLY A 56 9.59 49.75 12.71
N LYS A 57 8.56 50.58 12.49
CA LYS A 57 8.37 51.88 13.16
C LYS A 57 6.96 52.44 12.85
N THR A 58 6.21 52.70 13.93
CA THR A 58 5.27 53.82 14.20
C THR A 58 4.53 54.47 13.02
N SER A 59 3.22 54.72 13.03
CA SER A 59 2.26 54.92 14.12
C SER A 59 0.89 55.18 13.49
N LYS A 60 -0.20 54.64 14.05
CA LYS A 60 -1.51 55.31 14.13
C LYS A 60 -2.44 54.46 15.01
N LYS A 61 -2.83 55.04 16.15
CA LYS A 61 -3.84 54.52 17.06
C LYS A 61 -5.17 54.43 16.32
N THR A 62 -5.73 53.23 16.18
CA THR A 62 -7.13 53.05 15.84
C THR A 62 -7.79 52.33 17.01
N LYS A 63 -8.86 52.95 17.51
CA LYS A 63 -9.65 52.57 18.69
C LYS A 63 -9.96 51.07 18.72
N GLU A 64 -9.56 50.41 19.80
CA GLU A 64 -10.02 49.07 20.15
C GLU A 64 -11.52 49.10 20.46
N THR A 65 -12.32 48.61 19.51
CA THR A 65 -13.68 48.18 19.79
C THR A 65 -13.59 46.82 20.50
N LYS A 66 -13.97 46.80 21.78
CA LYS A 66 -14.12 45.58 22.60
C LYS A 66 -14.91 44.51 21.83
N ARG A 67 -14.21 43.53 21.26
CA ARG A 67 -14.80 42.27 20.77
C ARG A 67 -14.39 41.17 21.72
N GLY A 68 -15.37 40.35 22.11
CA GLY A 68 -15.33 39.44 23.25
C GLY A 68 -14.05 38.62 23.36
N ASN A 69 -13.55 38.51 24.59
CA ASN A 69 -12.49 37.61 25.00
C ASN A 69 -12.88 36.16 24.72
N GLN A 70 -12.67 35.67 23.51
CA GLN A 70 -12.55 34.23 23.27
C GLN A 70 -11.08 33.88 23.44
N LYS A 71 -10.73 33.50 24.67
CA LYS A 71 -9.45 32.86 24.97
C LYS A 71 -9.40 31.55 24.17
N ALA A 72 -8.32 31.32 23.44
CA ALA A 72 -8.11 30.02 22.82
C ALA A 72 -8.16 28.95 23.92
N ILE A 73 -8.81 27.80 23.66
CA ILE A 73 -9.07 26.76 24.67
C ILE A 73 -7.75 26.28 25.31
N PHE A 74 -6.66 26.32 24.54
CA PHE A 74 -5.31 26.07 25.02
C PHE A 74 -4.40 27.25 24.71
N GLU A 75 -3.49 27.55 25.64
CA GLU A 75 -2.63 28.74 25.64
C GLU A 75 -1.71 28.83 24.41
N ASN A 76 -1.42 27.70 23.76
CA ASN A 76 -0.58 27.60 22.54
C ASN A 76 -1.37 27.32 21.25
N SER A 77 -2.72 27.37 21.30
CA SER A 77 -3.53 27.12 20.10
C SER A 77 -3.78 28.40 19.31
N SER A 78 -3.28 28.45 18.08
CA SER A 78 -3.61 29.53 17.13
C SER A 78 -5.07 29.40 16.71
N PRO A 79 -5.92 30.45 16.85
CA PRO A 79 -7.28 30.41 16.33
C PRO A 79 -7.25 30.30 14.80
N VAL A 80 -7.92 29.29 14.26
CA VAL A 80 -8.05 29.05 12.81
C VAL A 80 -9.47 29.40 12.36
N ILE A 81 -9.58 30.16 11.28
CA ILE A 81 -10.85 30.40 10.59
C ILE A 81 -11.03 29.28 9.57
N ARG A 82 -12.22 28.67 9.54
CA ARG A 82 -12.56 27.63 8.56
C ARG A 82 -12.52 28.20 7.14
N SER A 83 -11.89 27.50 6.21
CA SER A 83 -11.79 27.92 4.81
C SER A 83 -13.16 28.12 4.14
N GLU A 84 -14.19 27.42 4.63
CA GLU A 84 -15.56 27.49 4.13
C GLU A 84 -16.25 28.83 4.44
N VAL A 85 -15.73 29.60 5.40
CA VAL A 85 -16.23 30.93 5.75
C VAL A 85 -15.26 32.05 5.37
N ASP A 86 -14.11 31.71 4.77
CA ASP A 86 -13.15 32.68 4.25
C ASP A 86 -13.44 32.98 2.77
N PHE A 87 -14.61 33.56 2.53
CA PHE A 87 -15.15 33.83 1.19
C PHE A 87 -14.28 34.76 0.33
N PHE A 88 -13.31 35.45 0.93
CA PHE A 88 -12.46 36.43 0.26
C PHE A 88 -11.02 35.95 0.09
N GLN A 89 -10.65 34.80 0.67
CA GLN A 89 -9.35 34.19 0.45
C GLN A 89 -9.36 33.44 -0.88
N VAL A 90 -8.53 33.92 -1.81
CA VAL A 90 -8.22 33.19 -3.03
C VAL A 90 -7.27 32.05 -2.67
N LEU A 91 -7.57 30.84 -3.16
CA LEU A 91 -6.69 29.69 -2.97
C LEU A 91 -5.26 30.03 -3.46
N PRO A 92 -4.22 29.62 -2.72
CA PRO A 92 -2.84 29.88 -3.12
C PRO A 92 -2.52 29.21 -4.45
N THR A 93 -1.83 29.92 -5.34
CA THR A 93 -1.36 29.39 -6.61
C THR A 93 -0.12 28.52 -6.39
N ASP A 94 -0.12 27.29 -6.91
CA ASP A 94 1.09 26.48 -6.97
C ASP A 94 2.05 27.06 -8.01
N ALA A 95 3.25 27.41 -7.57
CA ALA A 95 4.33 27.96 -8.40
C ALA A 95 5.57 27.04 -8.39
N SER A 96 5.40 25.77 -8.03
CA SER A 96 6.49 24.80 -7.92
C SER A 96 6.68 23.99 -9.21
N ILE A 97 5.59 23.44 -9.76
CA ILE A 97 5.61 22.52 -10.90
C ILE A 97 5.17 23.27 -12.18
N GLU A 98 6.03 23.22 -13.20
CA GLU A 98 5.76 23.75 -14.54
C GLU A 98 5.00 22.72 -15.39
N LYS A 99 5.44 21.46 -15.36
CA LYS A 99 4.86 20.37 -16.14
C LYS A 99 4.95 19.05 -15.38
N SER A 100 3.93 18.21 -15.51
CA SER A 100 3.93 16.83 -15.02
C SER A 100 3.57 15.88 -16.14
N LEU A 101 4.24 14.73 -16.23
CA LEU A 101 3.88 13.67 -17.17
C LEU A 101 4.29 12.30 -16.64
N TYR A 102 3.56 11.26 -17.06
CA TYR A 102 3.99 9.88 -16.89
C TYR A 102 5.02 9.55 -17.96
N VAL A 103 6.17 9.04 -17.54
CA VAL A 103 7.18 8.46 -18.43
C VAL A 103 7.08 6.95 -18.31
N GLU A 104 6.90 6.28 -19.43
CA GLU A 104 6.96 4.83 -19.53
C GLU A 104 8.41 4.36 -19.65
N TYR A 105 8.78 3.38 -18.84
CA TYR A 105 10.05 2.68 -18.91
C TYR A 105 9.79 1.21 -19.22
N THR A 106 10.41 0.72 -20.28
CA THR A 106 10.39 -0.70 -20.63
C THR A 106 11.54 -1.45 -19.93
N PRO A 107 11.38 -2.76 -19.70
CA PRO A 107 12.43 -3.60 -19.16
C PRO A 107 13.65 -3.64 -20.07
N THR A 108 14.82 -3.63 -19.45
CA THR A 108 16.11 -3.85 -20.11
C THR A 108 16.39 -5.33 -20.38
N THR A 109 15.77 -6.20 -19.59
CA THR A 109 15.80 -7.67 -19.74
C THR A 109 14.63 -8.14 -20.61
N ASN A 110 14.82 -9.21 -21.38
CA ASN A 110 13.71 -9.86 -22.07
C ASN A 110 12.71 -10.42 -21.03
N VAL A 111 11.44 -10.08 -21.17
CA VAL A 111 10.38 -10.43 -20.20
C VAL A 111 9.80 -11.84 -20.46
N GLN A 112 10.11 -12.44 -21.62
CA GLN A 112 9.60 -13.75 -22.01
C GLN A 112 10.11 -14.89 -21.10
N GLU A 113 9.49 -16.07 -21.25
CA GLU A 113 9.45 -17.20 -20.30
C GLU A 113 10.74 -17.54 -19.55
N ASN A 114 11.91 -17.34 -20.16
CA ASN A 114 13.19 -17.76 -19.60
C ASN A 114 13.84 -16.73 -18.66
N SER A 115 13.32 -15.52 -18.54
CA SER A 115 13.91 -14.55 -17.62
C SER A 115 13.35 -14.70 -16.21
N SER A 116 14.23 -15.01 -15.26
CA SER A 116 13.93 -15.01 -13.83
C SER A 116 13.79 -13.59 -13.26
N GLN A 117 14.24 -12.56 -14.00
CA GLN A 117 14.34 -11.18 -13.52
C GLN A 117 13.79 -10.18 -14.55
N ILE A 118 13.14 -9.13 -14.05
CA ILE A 118 12.68 -7.98 -14.83
C ILE A 118 13.38 -6.74 -14.28
N GLU A 119 14.23 -6.12 -15.09
CA GLU A 119 15.01 -4.94 -14.69
C GLU A 119 14.57 -3.69 -15.43
N PHE A 120 14.25 -2.64 -14.68
CA PHE A 120 13.96 -1.31 -15.20
C PHE A 120 15.08 -0.35 -14.82
N VAL A 121 15.56 0.42 -15.80
CA VAL A 121 16.52 1.49 -15.58
C VAL A 121 15.84 2.82 -15.88
N ILE A 122 15.73 3.65 -14.86
CA ILE A 122 15.29 5.03 -14.93
C ILE A 122 16.56 5.88 -15.00
N PRO A 123 16.95 6.39 -16.17
CA PRO A 123 18.18 7.13 -16.34
C PRO A 123 18.10 8.47 -15.61
N GLU A 124 19.29 9.01 -15.35
CA GLU A 124 19.44 10.38 -14.84
C GLU A 124 18.73 11.37 -15.74
N SER A 125 18.07 12.34 -15.11
CA SER A 125 17.51 13.48 -15.80
C SER A 125 17.96 14.74 -15.12
N SER A 126 18.47 15.69 -15.88
CA SER A 126 18.81 17.02 -15.37
C SER A 126 17.57 17.88 -15.10
N ASN A 127 16.41 17.54 -15.67
CA ASN A 127 15.24 18.41 -15.69
C ASN A 127 14.10 17.96 -14.78
N PHE A 128 13.97 16.66 -14.57
CA PHE A 128 12.78 16.09 -13.97
C PHE A 128 13.06 15.53 -12.58
N TYR A 129 12.19 15.91 -11.64
CA TYR A 129 12.06 15.31 -10.32
C TYR A 129 11.11 14.12 -10.43
N ARG A 130 11.34 13.06 -9.66
CA ARG A 130 10.56 11.81 -9.77
C ARG A 130 9.58 11.68 -8.61
N ASP A 131 8.30 11.50 -8.91
CA ASP A 131 7.26 11.17 -7.94
C ASP A 131 6.95 9.68 -7.99
N PHE A 132 7.61 8.92 -7.13
CA PHE A 132 7.36 7.48 -6.99
C PHE A 132 6.04 7.16 -6.28
N GLN A 133 5.43 8.11 -5.55
CA GLN A 133 4.23 7.82 -4.79
C GLN A 133 3.03 7.51 -5.68
N LYS A 134 2.97 8.18 -6.84
CA LYS A 134 1.92 8.01 -7.86
C LYS A 134 2.37 7.15 -9.05
N SER A 135 3.52 6.51 -8.93
CA SER A 135 4.06 5.62 -9.96
C SER A 135 3.48 4.21 -9.84
N PHE A 136 3.37 3.52 -10.96
CA PHE A 136 2.80 2.18 -11.02
C PHE A 136 3.47 1.32 -12.09
N MET A 137 3.36 0.02 -11.95
CA MET A 137 3.78 -0.99 -12.91
C MET A 137 2.54 -1.56 -13.59
N TYR A 138 2.64 -1.78 -14.88
CA TYR A 138 1.62 -2.38 -15.73
C TYR A 138 2.19 -3.66 -16.35
N ILE A 139 1.49 -4.77 -16.17
CA ILE A 139 1.91 -6.09 -16.64
C ILE A 139 0.76 -6.72 -17.42
N VAL A 140 1.07 -7.30 -18.57
CA VAL A 140 0.15 -8.18 -19.29
C VAL A 140 0.72 -9.59 -19.26
N CYS A 141 -0.05 -10.53 -18.72
CA CYS A 141 0.36 -11.90 -18.59
C CYS A 141 -0.77 -12.88 -18.96
N GLN A 142 -0.45 -14.16 -19.03
CA GLN A 142 -1.39 -15.21 -19.42
C GLN A 142 -1.01 -16.50 -18.68
N VAL A 143 -2.01 -17.20 -18.13
CA VAL A 143 -1.82 -18.55 -17.57
C VAL A 143 -2.04 -19.56 -18.68
N VAL A 144 -1.11 -20.50 -18.85
CA VAL A 144 -1.16 -21.56 -19.86
C VAL A 144 -0.80 -22.91 -19.25
N ASN A 145 -1.12 -23.99 -19.96
CA ASN A 145 -0.58 -25.30 -19.64
C ASN A 145 0.95 -25.31 -19.82
N ASP A 146 1.62 -26.27 -19.19
CA ASP A 146 3.08 -26.43 -19.28
C ASP A 146 3.60 -26.51 -20.74
N ASP A 147 2.83 -27.16 -21.60
CA ASP A 147 3.09 -27.33 -23.04
C ASP A 147 2.78 -26.09 -23.90
N ASN A 148 2.47 -24.94 -23.29
CA ASN A 148 2.03 -23.70 -23.93
C ASN A 148 0.60 -23.68 -24.48
N SER A 149 -0.15 -24.78 -24.40
CA SER A 149 -1.53 -24.81 -24.87
C SER A 149 -2.45 -24.00 -23.94
N ASN A 150 -3.59 -23.56 -24.50
CA ASN A 150 -4.55 -22.78 -23.73
C ASN A 150 -5.24 -23.65 -22.67
N LEU A 151 -5.57 -23.02 -21.54
CA LEU A 151 -6.42 -23.62 -20.53
C LEU A 151 -7.79 -23.96 -21.15
N PRO A 152 -8.41 -25.09 -20.78
CA PRO A 152 -9.78 -25.36 -21.18
C PRO A 152 -10.74 -24.35 -20.52
N ASN A 153 -11.91 -24.16 -21.14
CA ASN A 153 -13.03 -23.50 -20.47
C ASN A 153 -13.74 -24.54 -19.60
N GLU A 154 -13.98 -24.22 -18.33
CA GLU A 154 -14.84 -25.04 -17.51
C GLU A 154 -16.30 -24.97 -18.00
N VAL A 155 -16.92 -26.14 -18.04
CA VAL A 155 -18.37 -26.29 -18.21
C VAL A 155 -18.86 -26.96 -16.94
N ILE A 156 -19.61 -26.23 -16.12
CA ILE A 156 -20.21 -26.78 -14.90
C ILE A 156 -21.33 -27.75 -15.35
N PRO A 157 -21.22 -29.06 -15.07
CA PRO A 157 -22.25 -30.02 -15.43
C PRO A 157 -23.55 -29.74 -14.66
N PRO A 158 -24.72 -30.06 -15.24
CA PRO A 158 -25.99 -29.95 -14.53
C PRO A 158 -25.98 -30.84 -13.26
N PRO A 159 -26.72 -30.47 -12.21
CA PRO A 159 -26.78 -31.27 -10.99
C PRO A 159 -27.32 -32.67 -11.28
N GLU A 160 -26.54 -33.69 -10.90
CA GLU A 160 -26.93 -35.10 -11.01
C GLU A 160 -27.57 -35.55 -9.69
N TYR A 161 -28.67 -36.30 -9.77
CA TYR A 161 -29.37 -36.85 -8.62
C TYR A 161 -29.33 -38.38 -8.66
N TYR A 162 -29.24 -39.02 -7.50
CA TYR A 162 -29.38 -40.47 -7.35
C TYR A 162 -30.40 -40.79 -6.27
N TYR A 163 -31.07 -41.92 -6.40
CA TYR A 163 -31.99 -42.40 -5.37
C TYR A 163 -31.22 -43.22 -4.34
N ASP A 164 -31.24 -42.79 -3.08
CA ASP A 164 -30.70 -43.57 -1.97
C ASP A 164 -31.77 -44.57 -1.52
N GLU A 165 -31.58 -45.85 -1.85
CA GLU A 165 -32.50 -46.93 -1.49
C GLU A 165 -32.65 -47.12 0.02
N THR A 166 -31.62 -46.76 0.80
CA THR A 166 -31.59 -46.93 2.26
C THR A 166 -32.39 -45.81 2.94
N ALA A 167 -32.16 -44.57 2.53
CA ALA A 167 -32.86 -43.41 3.06
C ALA A 167 -34.23 -43.18 2.40
N LYS A 168 -34.52 -43.85 1.27
CA LYS A 168 -35.69 -43.66 0.41
C LYS A 168 -35.86 -42.21 -0.06
N THR A 169 -34.75 -41.50 -0.26
CA THR A 169 -34.72 -40.09 -0.66
C THR A 169 -33.91 -39.89 -1.93
N ILE A 170 -34.29 -38.91 -2.74
CA ILE A 170 -33.46 -38.44 -3.84
C ILE A 170 -32.34 -37.58 -3.23
N GLN A 171 -31.09 -37.98 -3.42
CA GLN A 171 -29.92 -37.23 -3.00
C GLN A 171 -29.22 -36.59 -4.19
N LEU A 172 -28.68 -35.40 -3.99
CA LEU A 172 -27.83 -34.72 -4.95
C LEU A 172 -26.44 -35.38 -4.93
N LYS A 173 -25.94 -35.80 -6.09
CA LYS A 173 -24.56 -36.29 -6.21
C LYS A 173 -23.59 -35.14 -5.96
N ALA A 174 -22.57 -35.39 -5.15
CA ALA A 174 -21.55 -34.39 -4.86
C ALA A 174 -20.85 -33.97 -6.15
N TYR A 175 -20.83 -32.66 -6.42
CA TYR A 175 -20.08 -32.10 -7.53
C TYR A 175 -18.59 -32.31 -7.29
N LYS A 176 -17.90 -32.88 -8.29
CA LYS A 176 -16.44 -33.00 -8.28
C LYS A 176 -15.85 -31.94 -9.19
N GLU A 177 -15.02 -31.09 -8.60
CA GLU A 177 -14.29 -30.05 -9.32
C GLU A 177 -13.42 -30.67 -10.44
N PRO A 178 -13.29 -30.02 -11.61
CA PRO A 178 -12.48 -30.55 -12.70
C PRO A 178 -10.99 -30.59 -12.35
N ASP A 179 -10.29 -31.65 -12.75
CA ASP A 179 -8.83 -31.81 -12.53
C ASP A 179 -7.97 -30.77 -13.29
N HIS A 180 -8.58 -29.88 -14.07
CA HIS A 180 -7.89 -28.85 -14.83
C HIS A 180 -8.06 -27.43 -14.26
N LEU A 181 -8.70 -27.28 -13.10
CA LEU A 181 -8.82 -25.99 -12.44
C LEU A 181 -7.45 -25.43 -12.05
N VAL A 182 -7.25 -24.16 -12.38
CA VAL A 182 -6.08 -23.40 -11.96
C VAL A 182 -6.45 -21.92 -11.87
N ALA A 183 -6.07 -21.28 -10.78
CA ALA A 183 -6.22 -19.84 -10.60
C ALA A 183 -4.91 -19.26 -10.03
N PRO A 184 -4.57 -18.00 -10.31
CA PRO A 184 -3.46 -17.37 -9.62
C PRO A 184 -3.75 -17.23 -8.13
N VAL A 185 -2.70 -17.14 -7.31
CA VAL A 185 -2.81 -16.71 -5.91
C VAL A 185 -3.35 -15.29 -5.82
N ASN A 186 -3.82 -14.92 -4.63
CA ASN A 186 -4.35 -13.58 -4.40
C ASN A 186 -3.31 -12.49 -4.69
N ASN A 187 -3.80 -11.32 -5.12
CA ASN A 187 -2.98 -10.13 -5.37
C ASN A 187 -1.81 -10.39 -6.34
N ILE A 188 -2.06 -11.15 -7.40
CA ILE A 188 -1.04 -11.63 -8.34
C ILE A 188 -0.17 -10.52 -8.93
N GLY A 189 -0.70 -9.29 -9.07
CA GLY A 189 0.09 -8.13 -9.50
C GLY A 189 1.31 -7.82 -8.61
N HIS A 190 1.31 -8.28 -7.36
CA HIS A 190 2.47 -8.29 -6.47
C HIS A 190 3.08 -9.69 -6.33
N SER A 191 2.25 -10.73 -6.21
CA SER A 191 2.69 -12.10 -5.95
C SER A 191 3.47 -12.73 -7.10
N LEU A 192 3.49 -12.11 -8.29
CA LEU A 192 4.40 -12.47 -9.40
C LEU A 192 5.89 -12.36 -9.03
N PHE A 193 6.23 -11.60 -7.99
CA PHE A 193 7.61 -11.32 -7.63
C PHE A 193 7.95 -11.78 -6.21
N SER A 194 9.09 -12.46 -6.06
CA SER A 194 9.66 -12.83 -4.76
C SER A 194 10.40 -11.65 -4.13
N GLN A 195 10.99 -10.78 -4.96
CA GLN A 195 11.91 -9.74 -4.51
C GLN A 195 11.85 -8.51 -5.42
N CYS A 196 12.04 -7.32 -4.84
CA CYS A 196 12.22 -6.05 -5.55
C CYS A 196 13.44 -5.33 -4.97
N ASP A 197 14.55 -5.31 -5.71
CA ASP A 197 15.73 -4.53 -5.35
C ASP A 197 15.68 -3.16 -6.00
N CYS A 198 15.99 -2.13 -5.21
CA CYS A 198 16.08 -0.75 -5.65
C CYS A 198 17.49 -0.22 -5.42
N PHE A 199 18.10 0.28 -6.50
CA PHE A 199 19.39 0.95 -6.46
C PHE A 199 19.22 2.41 -6.87
N ILE A 200 19.88 3.31 -6.16
CA ILE A 200 20.02 4.72 -6.52
C ILE A 200 21.50 4.99 -6.73
N ASN A 201 21.89 5.38 -7.94
CA ASN A 201 23.29 5.57 -8.34
C ASN A 201 24.16 4.34 -7.96
N ASP A 202 23.68 3.14 -8.32
CA ASP A 202 24.28 1.83 -8.03
C ASP A 202 24.41 1.45 -6.53
N VAL A 203 23.89 2.27 -5.62
CA VAL A 203 23.79 1.93 -4.19
C VAL A 203 22.43 1.30 -3.90
N MET A 204 22.41 0.08 -3.38
CA MET A 204 21.19 -0.59 -2.96
C MET A 204 20.56 0.12 -1.76
N VAL A 205 19.29 0.52 -1.88
CA VAL A 205 18.53 1.19 -0.82
C VAL A 205 17.45 0.31 -0.21
N SER A 206 17.01 -0.73 -0.93
CA SER A 206 16.07 -1.75 -0.46
C SER A 206 16.74 -2.78 0.46
N GLN A 207 15.93 -3.64 1.09
CA GLN A 207 16.40 -4.90 1.66
C GLN A 207 16.03 -6.03 0.72
N THR A 208 17.01 -6.86 0.38
CA THR A 208 16.78 -8.11 -0.33
C THR A 208 16.15 -9.13 0.62
N ASN A 209 14.89 -9.50 0.36
CA ASN A 209 14.22 -10.64 0.94
C ASN A 209 13.28 -11.26 -0.10
N ASN A 210 13.05 -12.56 -0.01
CA ASN A 210 12.15 -13.29 -0.93
C ASN A 210 10.68 -13.20 -0.51
N LEU A 211 10.29 -12.12 0.18
CA LEU A 211 9.00 -11.96 0.83
C LEU A 211 8.18 -10.79 0.25
N TYR A 212 8.49 -10.35 -0.97
CA TYR A 212 7.80 -9.25 -1.63
C TYR A 212 6.29 -9.53 -1.79
N GLY A 213 5.91 -10.75 -2.21
CA GLY A 213 4.50 -11.15 -2.32
C GLY A 213 3.75 -11.03 -0.99
N TYR A 214 4.37 -11.50 0.10
CA TYR A 214 3.83 -11.38 1.46
C TYR A 214 3.67 -9.93 1.90
N ARG A 215 4.68 -9.08 1.64
CA ARG A 215 4.59 -7.65 1.90
C ARG A 215 3.39 -7.03 1.17
N GLY A 216 3.23 -7.34 -0.12
CA GLY A 216 2.15 -6.79 -0.94
C GLY A 216 0.76 -7.19 -0.45
N ILE A 217 0.54 -8.45 -0.10
CA ILE A 217 -0.77 -8.88 0.42
C ILE A 217 -1.05 -8.29 1.81
N MET A 218 -0.05 -8.22 2.70
CA MET A 218 -0.23 -7.66 4.05
C MET A 218 -0.52 -6.16 4.00
N GLU A 219 0.18 -5.39 3.14
CA GLU A 219 -0.11 -3.99 2.92
C GLU A 219 -1.55 -3.80 2.42
N ALA A 220 -2.00 -4.63 1.46
CA ALA A 220 -3.37 -4.61 0.95
C ALA A 220 -4.41 -4.97 2.04
N MET A 221 -4.09 -5.93 2.91
CA MET A 221 -4.99 -6.39 3.97
C MET A 221 -5.12 -5.40 5.13
N LEU A 222 -4.03 -4.77 5.55
CA LEU A 222 -3.94 -4.01 6.80
C LEU A 222 -4.11 -2.49 6.63
N ASN A 223 -3.68 -1.93 5.49
CA ASN A 223 -3.67 -0.48 5.30
C ASN A 223 -4.91 0.06 4.59
N TYR A 224 -5.80 -0.82 4.14
CA TYR A 224 -6.93 -0.43 3.30
C TYR A 224 -8.25 -1.05 3.75
N GLY A 225 -9.32 -0.26 3.63
CA GLY A 225 -10.70 -0.67 3.91
C GLY A 225 -11.39 -1.36 2.74
N SER A 226 -12.67 -1.63 2.91
CA SER A 226 -13.48 -2.39 1.96
C SER A 226 -13.56 -1.73 0.58
N GLU A 227 -13.56 -0.40 0.50
CA GLU A 227 -13.65 0.36 -0.75
C GLU A 227 -12.44 0.15 -1.65
N TYR A 228 -11.25 0.04 -1.05
CA TYR A 228 -10.06 -0.30 -1.80
C TYR A 228 -10.15 -1.75 -2.30
N LYS A 229 -10.50 -2.67 -1.41
CA LYS A 229 -10.50 -4.12 -1.69
C LYS A 229 -11.50 -4.52 -2.78
N THR A 230 -12.62 -3.80 -2.91
CA THR A 230 -13.64 -4.06 -3.96
C THR A 230 -13.43 -3.27 -5.25
N CYS A 231 -12.56 -2.25 -5.25
CA CYS A 231 -12.34 -1.39 -6.41
C CYS A 231 -10.87 -1.38 -6.84
N GLN A 232 -10.02 -0.64 -6.12
CA GLN A 232 -8.62 -0.42 -6.52
C GLN A 232 -7.77 -1.70 -6.44
N GLY A 233 -8.02 -2.56 -5.44
CA GLY A 233 -7.34 -3.85 -5.29
C GLY A 233 -7.60 -4.79 -6.47
N GLY A 234 -8.72 -4.63 -7.18
CA GLY A 234 -9.02 -5.41 -8.38
C GLY A 234 -7.97 -5.22 -9.49
N LEU A 235 -7.26 -4.08 -9.53
CA LEU A 235 -6.20 -3.81 -10.51
C LEU A 235 -5.02 -4.78 -10.40
N SER A 236 -4.71 -5.27 -9.20
CA SER A 236 -3.69 -6.28 -8.95
C SER A 236 -4.28 -7.69 -8.76
N LEU A 237 -5.57 -7.85 -9.08
CA LEU A 237 -6.39 -9.04 -8.86
C LEU A 237 -6.43 -9.47 -7.38
N TYR A 238 -6.57 -8.49 -6.47
CA TYR A 238 -6.90 -8.75 -5.08
C TYR A 238 -8.38 -9.17 -4.97
N THR A 239 -8.64 -10.38 -4.49
CA THR A 239 -9.98 -10.90 -4.24
C THR A 239 -10.03 -11.53 -2.86
N GLN A 240 -11.09 -11.28 -2.09
CA GLN A 240 -11.21 -11.90 -0.76
C GLN A 240 -11.66 -13.35 -0.89
N GLU A 241 -10.99 -14.24 -0.15
CA GLU A 241 -11.36 -15.65 -0.06
C GLU A 241 -12.10 -15.93 1.26
N LYS A 242 -13.12 -16.77 1.18
CA LYS A 242 -13.84 -17.35 2.32
C LYS A 242 -13.26 -18.70 2.69
N HIS A 243 -12.92 -19.52 1.70
CA HIS A 243 -12.35 -20.86 1.91
C HIS A 243 -10.96 -20.96 1.25
N PRO A 244 -9.91 -20.41 1.88
CA PRO A 244 -8.59 -20.28 1.25
C PRO A 244 -7.86 -21.62 1.01
N HIS A 245 -8.35 -22.72 1.60
CA HIS A 245 -7.85 -24.08 1.39
C HIS A 245 -8.67 -24.89 0.36
N GLU A 246 -9.79 -24.36 -0.13
CA GLU A 246 -10.66 -25.02 -1.08
C GLU A 246 -10.59 -24.35 -2.46
N PHE A 247 -9.97 -25.04 -3.43
CA PHE A 247 -9.81 -24.56 -4.80
C PHE A 247 -10.97 -25.03 -5.68
N GLN A 248 -12.06 -24.24 -5.66
CA GLN A 248 -13.35 -24.62 -6.23
C GLN A 248 -14.02 -23.46 -6.99
N THR A 249 -14.92 -23.76 -7.93
CA THR A 249 -15.66 -22.74 -8.70
C THR A 249 -17.18 -22.78 -8.49
N LYS A 250 -17.67 -23.75 -7.71
CA LYS A 250 -19.10 -23.90 -7.38
C LYS A 250 -19.66 -22.73 -6.57
N ILE A 251 -18.95 -22.31 -5.53
CA ILE A 251 -19.29 -21.21 -4.63
C ILE A 251 -18.61 -19.95 -5.14
N ASP A 252 -19.36 -18.84 -5.17
CA ASP A 252 -18.80 -17.54 -5.49
C ASP A 252 -17.87 -17.07 -4.36
N ASP A 253 -16.58 -17.06 -4.67
CA ASP A 253 -15.49 -16.73 -3.76
C ASP A 253 -14.28 -16.16 -4.53
N GLY A 254 -13.28 -15.65 -3.80
CA GLY A 254 -12.08 -15.05 -4.36
C GLY A 254 -11.34 -15.95 -5.35
N TYR A 255 -11.24 -17.26 -5.08
CA TYR A 255 -10.63 -18.22 -6.00
C TYR A 255 -11.36 -18.26 -7.35
N LYS A 256 -12.69 -18.37 -7.34
CA LYS A 256 -13.52 -18.41 -8.55
C LYS A 256 -13.34 -17.14 -9.39
N GLN A 257 -13.32 -15.97 -8.76
CA GLN A 257 -13.10 -14.70 -9.46
C GLN A 257 -11.76 -14.68 -10.20
N ARG A 258 -10.70 -15.21 -9.56
CA ARG A 258 -9.38 -15.31 -10.17
C ARG A 258 -9.31 -16.37 -11.26
N TYR A 259 -10.00 -17.49 -11.09
CA TYR A 259 -10.18 -18.51 -12.12
C TYR A 259 -10.84 -17.92 -13.37
N GLU A 260 -11.95 -17.19 -13.20
CA GLU A 260 -12.70 -16.55 -14.29
C GLU A 260 -11.87 -15.53 -15.09
N ALA A 261 -10.93 -14.87 -14.42
CA ALA A 261 -10.00 -13.92 -15.03
C ALA A 261 -8.98 -14.61 -15.97
N VAL A 262 -8.66 -15.89 -15.76
CA VAL A 262 -7.61 -16.60 -16.51
C VAL A 262 -8.10 -17.77 -17.36
N LYS A 263 -9.32 -18.28 -17.12
CA LYS A 263 -9.88 -19.43 -17.86
C LYS A 263 -9.82 -19.22 -19.37
N GLY A 264 -9.59 -20.29 -20.13
CA GLY A 264 -9.37 -20.18 -21.57
C GLY A 264 -8.03 -19.56 -21.96
N SER A 265 -7.11 -19.36 -21.01
CA SER A 265 -5.87 -18.57 -21.19
C SER A 265 -6.15 -17.15 -21.69
N LYS A 266 -7.08 -16.44 -21.05
CA LYS A 266 -7.29 -15.02 -21.33
C LYS A 266 -6.06 -14.20 -20.96
N MET A 267 -5.83 -13.11 -21.69
CA MET A 267 -4.84 -12.11 -21.30
C MET A 267 -5.32 -11.41 -20.02
N LEU A 268 -4.44 -11.38 -19.03
CA LEU A 268 -4.65 -10.76 -17.74
C LEU A 268 -3.81 -9.49 -17.65
N GLU A 269 -4.49 -8.35 -17.61
CA GLU A 269 -3.89 -7.04 -17.38
C GLU A 269 -3.85 -6.73 -15.89
N LEU A 270 -2.69 -6.30 -15.41
CA LEU A 270 -2.44 -6.04 -13.99
C LEU A 270 -1.78 -4.67 -13.83
N ILE A 271 -2.29 -3.88 -12.89
CA ILE A 271 -1.67 -2.63 -12.46
C ILE A 271 -1.41 -2.72 -10.96
N SER A 272 -0.15 -2.56 -10.58
CA SER A 272 0.26 -2.57 -9.17
C SER A 272 1.27 -1.46 -8.90
N LYS A 273 1.22 -0.89 -7.69
CA LYS A 273 2.26 0.02 -7.21
C LYS A 273 3.36 -0.82 -6.57
N PRO A 274 4.61 -0.79 -7.03
CA PRO A 274 5.66 -1.60 -6.43
C PRO A 274 5.80 -1.39 -4.91
N CYS A 275 5.85 -2.49 -4.14
CA CYS A 275 6.02 -2.49 -2.67
C CYS A 275 7.48 -2.27 -2.26
N ALA A 276 8.15 -1.28 -2.84
CA ALA A 276 9.46 -0.83 -2.40
C ALA A 276 9.33 0.49 -1.63
N ASP A 277 10.17 0.71 -0.63
CA ASP A 277 10.05 1.86 0.28
C ASP A 277 10.15 3.22 -0.44
N ILE A 278 10.88 3.26 -1.56
CA ILE A 278 11.00 4.46 -2.41
C ILE A 278 9.64 4.92 -2.97
N PHE A 279 8.71 3.99 -3.19
CA PHE A 279 7.34 4.29 -3.65
C PHE A 279 6.46 4.89 -2.54
N HIS A 280 6.96 4.99 -1.32
CA HIS A 280 6.29 5.63 -0.19
C HIS A 280 6.97 6.94 0.24
N LEU A 281 7.91 7.45 -0.55
CA LEU A 281 8.55 8.73 -0.28
C LEU A 281 7.51 9.87 -0.32
N PRO A 282 7.47 10.74 0.71
CA PRO A 282 6.58 11.90 0.73
C PRO A 282 7.11 13.08 -0.11
N LYS A 283 8.36 13.01 -0.59
CA LYS A 283 9.02 14.06 -1.38
C LYS A 283 9.47 13.48 -2.72
N TYR A 284 9.44 14.31 -3.75
CA TYR A 284 10.00 13.94 -5.05
C TYR A 284 11.51 13.71 -4.94
N LEU A 285 11.98 12.64 -5.57
CA LEU A 285 13.41 12.41 -5.70
C LEU A 285 14.01 13.49 -6.61
N LEU A 286 15.19 13.97 -6.21
CA LEU A 286 15.92 15.00 -6.93
C LEU A 286 16.24 14.55 -8.35
N ASN A 287 16.42 15.54 -9.22
CA ASN A 287 16.99 15.34 -10.54
C ASN A 287 18.47 14.88 -10.44
N GLY A 288 18.99 14.22 -11.47
CA GLY A 288 20.37 13.73 -11.50
C GLY A 288 20.62 12.42 -10.75
N THR A 289 19.59 11.63 -10.44
CA THR A 289 19.73 10.29 -9.87
C THR A 289 19.35 9.22 -10.89
N CYS A 290 20.20 8.22 -11.07
CA CYS A 290 19.90 7.00 -11.80
C CYS A 290 19.23 6.00 -10.85
N ILE A 291 18.14 5.37 -11.27
CA ILE A 291 17.40 4.43 -10.42
C ILE A 291 17.24 3.13 -11.20
N LYS A 292 17.62 2.04 -10.55
CA LYS A 292 17.50 0.69 -11.10
C LYS A 292 16.58 -0.12 -10.20
N LEU A 293 15.52 -0.67 -10.79
CA LEU A 293 14.59 -1.55 -10.10
C LEU A 293 14.71 -2.94 -10.70
N LYS A 294 15.02 -3.93 -9.86
CA LYS A 294 15.20 -5.31 -10.26
C LYS A 294 14.17 -6.17 -9.55
N PHE A 295 13.27 -6.76 -10.31
CA PHE A 295 12.23 -7.65 -9.82
C PHE A 295 12.62 -9.10 -10.10
N THR A 296 12.71 -9.93 -9.07
CA THR A 296 12.89 -11.38 -9.21
C THR A 296 11.52 -12.05 -9.22
N ARG A 297 11.24 -12.91 -10.20
CA ARG A 297 9.97 -13.61 -10.32
C ARG A 297 9.82 -14.70 -9.26
N ASN A 298 8.60 -14.90 -8.80
CA ASN A 298 8.21 -16.09 -8.05
C ASN A 298 8.11 -17.31 -8.97
N SER A 299 8.20 -18.50 -8.37
CA SER A 299 7.94 -19.76 -9.07
C SER A 299 6.48 -19.84 -9.53
N HIS A 300 6.21 -20.63 -10.56
CA HIS A 300 4.84 -20.86 -11.02
C HIS A 300 4.02 -21.59 -9.96
N GLU A 301 4.66 -22.47 -9.20
CA GLU A 301 4.09 -23.21 -8.08
C GLU A 301 3.67 -22.30 -6.93
N PHE A 302 4.40 -21.23 -6.65
CA PHE A 302 3.96 -20.21 -5.70
C PHE A 302 2.82 -19.37 -6.27
N CYS A 303 2.86 -19.04 -7.56
CA CYS A 303 1.92 -18.10 -8.16
C CYS A 303 0.55 -18.69 -8.52
N LEU A 304 0.43 -20.01 -8.64
CA LEU A 304 -0.76 -20.69 -9.17
C LEU A 304 -1.26 -21.74 -8.20
N LEU A 305 -2.58 -21.77 -7.98
CA LEU A 305 -3.28 -22.72 -7.14
C LEU A 305 -4.10 -23.67 -8.01
N LYS A 306 -4.08 -24.96 -7.67
CA LYS A 306 -4.83 -26.03 -8.32
C LYS A 306 -5.27 -27.08 -7.29
N PRO A 307 -6.36 -27.82 -7.54
CA PRO A 307 -6.77 -28.93 -6.67
C PRO A 307 -5.65 -29.96 -6.47
N SER A 308 -5.54 -30.49 -5.26
CA SER A 308 -4.53 -31.51 -4.90
C SER A 308 -4.66 -32.81 -5.70
N THR A 309 -5.85 -33.09 -6.25
CA THR A 309 -6.10 -34.22 -7.14
C THR A 309 -5.48 -34.06 -8.53
N SER A 310 -5.12 -32.83 -8.92
CA SER A 310 -4.59 -32.54 -10.24
C SER A 310 -3.08 -32.78 -10.32
N ALA A 311 -2.65 -33.66 -11.24
CA ALA A 311 -1.25 -33.82 -11.59
C ALA A 311 -0.73 -32.79 -12.62
N LYS A 312 -1.62 -31.95 -13.18
CA LYS A 312 -1.27 -31.01 -14.25
C LYS A 312 -0.34 -29.90 -13.77
N LYS A 313 0.52 -29.41 -14.65
CA LYS A 313 1.40 -28.27 -14.42
C LYS A 313 0.99 -27.10 -15.30
N TYR A 314 1.20 -25.90 -14.77
CA TYR A 314 0.79 -24.65 -15.39
C TYR A 314 1.89 -23.63 -15.22
N LYS A 315 1.91 -22.65 -16.11
CA LYS A 315 2.89 -21.56 -16.07
C LYS A 315 2.26 -20.22 -16.40
N ILE A 316 2.93 -19.17 -15.93
CA ILE A 316 2.56 -17.78 -16.21
C ILE A 316 3.52 -17.21 -17.24
N LYS A 317 2.99 -16.86 -18.41
CA LYS A 317 3.67 -16.09 -19.45
C LYS A 317 3.48 -14.62 -19.21
N ILE A 318 4.57 -13.87 -19.06
CA ILE A 318 4.51 -12.41 -19.09
C ILE A 318 4.79 -11.97 -20.52
N HIS A 319 3.84 -11.27 -21.12
CA HIS A 319 3.93 -10.78 -22.51
C HIS A 319 4.55 -9.39 -22.56
N SER A 320 4.16 -8.53 -21.63
CA SER A 320 4.74 -7.20 -21.49
C SER A 320 4.76 -6.77 -20.02
N ALA A 321 5.72 -5.91 -19.71
CA ALA A 321 5.79 -5.19 -18.45
C ALA A 321 6.27 -3.78 -18.76
N SER A 322 5.67 -2.78 -18.12
CA SER A 322 6.01 -1.36 -18.26
C SER A 322 5.93 -0.70 -16.89
N LEU A 323 6.89 0.18 -16.60
CA LEU A 323 6.91 0.98 -15.37
C LEU A 323 6.61 2.43 -15.71
N PHE A 324 5.54 2.98 -15.14
CA PHE A 324 5.14 4.37 -15.33
C PHE A 324 5.55 5.20 -14.12
N ILE A 325 6.47 6.15 -14.34
CA ILE A 325 6.92 7.09 -13.30
C ILE A 325 6.42 8.50 -13.58
N ILE A 326 5.80 9.16 -12.60
CA ILE A 326 5.51 10.60 -12.72
C ILE A 326 6.81 11.38 -12.64
N SER A 327 7.03 12.21 -13.66
CA SER A 327 8.12 13.15 -13.73
C SER A 327 7.59 14.58 -13.67
N HIS A 328 8.09 15.35 -12.71
CA HIS A 328 7.77 16.76 -12.51
C HIS A 328 8.92 17.63 -12.99
N GLN A 329 8.63 18.52 -13.95
CA GLN A 329 9.49 19.63 -14.28
C GLN A 329 9.14 20.79 -13.35
N LEU A 330 10.09 21.20 -12.53
CA LEU A 330 9.93 22.36 -11.65
C LEU A 330 10.27 23.65 -12.40
N TYR A 331 9.66 24.76 -11.98
CA TYR A 331 10.00 26.07 -12.52
C TYR A 331 11.50 26.39 -12.35
N PRO A 332 12.14 27.09 -13.32
CA PRO A 332 13.59 27.32 -13.32
C PRO A 332 14.14 27.95 -12.03
N TRP A 333 13.42 28.90 -11.44
CA TRP A 333 13.86 29.60 -10.23
C TRP A 333 14.03 28.64 -9.03
N LEU A 334 13.19 27.61 -8.92
CA LEU A 334 13.23 26.63 -7.84
C LEU A 334 14.39 25.64 -8.05
N ARG A 335 14.64 25.26 -9.30
CA ARG A 335 15.79 24.41 -9.67
C ARG A 335 17.11 25.07 -9.33
N VAL A 336 17.29 26.35 -9.71
CA VAL A 336 18.47 27.15 -9.38
C VAL A 336 18.65 27.26 -7.86
N ALA A 337 17.55 27.41 -7.11
CA ALA A 337 17.60 27.46 -5.66
C ALA A 337 18.07 26.11 -5.05
N HIS A 338 17.58 24.98 -5.55
CA HIS A 338 18.03 23.66 -5.10
C HIS A 338 19.52 23.43 -5.44
N GLU A 339 19.94 23.74 -6.67
CA GLU A 339 21.34 23.61 -7.10
C GLU A 339 22.28 24.47 -6.24
N LYS A 340 21.88 25.70 -5.92
CA LYS A 340 22.63 26.57 -5.00
C LYS A 340 22.75 26.00 -3.58
N LEU A 341 21.70 25.37 -3.06
CA LEU A 341 21.75 24.75 -1.74
C LEU A 341 22.67 23.52 -1.73
N LEU A 342 22.59 22.70 -2.78
CA LEU A 342 23.43 21.52 -2.96
C LEU A 342 24.91 21.91 -3.10
N SER A 343 25.24 22.96 -3.86
CA SER A 343 26.63 23.45 -3.98
C SER A 343 27.17 24.08 -2.70
N GLN A 344 26.29 24.48 -1.78
CA GLN A 344 26.63 24.94 -0.43
C GLN A 344 26.69 23.80 0.59
N ASN A 345 26.86 22.53 0.16
CA ASN A 345 26.91 21.34 1.00
C ASN A 345 25.66 21.10 1.87
N HIS A 346 24.49 21.62 1.48
CA HIS A 346 23.24 21.22 2.13
C HIS A 346 22.73 19.91 1.52
N SER A 347 22.69 18.84 2.32
CA SER A 347 22.15 17.55 1.87
C SER A 347 20.63 17.53 1.82
N ALA A 348 20.07 16.95 0.77
CA ALA A 348 18.65 16.63 0.70
C ALA A 348 18.32 15.43 1.59
N LYS A 349 17.35 15.59 2.49
CA LYS A 349 16.93 14.55 3.44
C LYS A 349 15.55 14.00 3.09
N TYR A 350 15.51 12.68 2.89
CA TYR A 350 14.32 11.90 2.62
C TYR A 350 14.00 11.06 3.85
N SER A 351 12.76 11.18 4.34
CA SER A 351 12.27 10.43 5.50
C SER A 351 11.17 9.52 5.03
N PHE A 352 11.27 8.23 5.36
CA PHE A 352 10.26 7.22 5.03
C PHE A 352 10.28 6.11 6.09
N ARG A 353 9.20 5.33 6.14
CA ARG A 353 9.10 4.15 7.00
C ARG A 353 9.66 2.94 6.22
N ARG A 354 10.59 2.21 6.82
CA ARG A 354 11.16 0.97 6.27
C ARG A 354 10.34 -0.21 6.78
N VAL A 355 10.03 -1.16 5.91
CA VAL A 355 9.37 -2.43 6.28
C VAL A 355 10.40 -3.55 6.16
N GLU A 356 10.64 -4.26 7.26
CA GLU A 356 11.55 -5.39 7.33
C GLU A 356 10.76 -6.68 7.56
N MET A 357 10.93 -7.66 6.67
CA MET A 357 10.23 -8.94 6.71
C MET A 357 11.20 -10.04 7.14
N LYS A 358 10.77 -10.92 8.04
CA LYS A 358 11.53 -12.09 8.49
C LYS A 358 10.62 -13.30 8.55
N THR A 359 11.20 -14.47 8.31
CA THR A 359 10.52 -15.76 8.51
C THR A 359 11.28 -16.59 9.53
N PHE A 360 10.54 -17.37 10.30
CA PHE A 360 11.08 -18.31 11.27
C PHE A 360 10.37 -19.64 11.09
N LEU A 361 11.14 -20.74 11.15
CA LEU A 361 10.57 -22.07 11.10
C LEU A 361 10.12 -22.50 12.50
N VAL A 362 8.89 -22.99 12.56
CA VAL A 362 8.26 -23.57 13.74
C VAL A 362 8.02 -25.05 13.46
N SER A 363 8.60 -25.93 14.27
CA SER A 363 8.44 -27.38 14.11
C SER A 363 7.06 -27.83 14.61
N THR A 364 6.40 -28.70 13.86
CA THR A 364 5.12 -29.33 14.24
C THR A 364 5.22 -29.98 15.62
N GLY A 365 4.20 -29.79 16.47
CA GLY A 365 4.15 -30.33 17.83
C GLY A 365 4.86 -29.48 18.89
N SER A 366 5.48 -28.36 18.51
CA SER A 366 6.03 -27.40 19.47
C SER A 366 4.91 -26.79 20.32
N LYS A 367 5.01 -26.92 21.64
CA LYS A 367 4.02 -26.36 22.59
C LYS A 367 4.34 -24.94 23.05
N SER A 368 5.60 -24.52 22.93
CA SER A 368 6.01 -23.16 23.24
C SER A 368 7.28 -22.81 22.49
N ILE A 369 7.34 -21.59 21.98
CA ILE A 369 8.48 -21.05 21.23
C ILE A 369 8.73 -19.64 21.72
N SER A 370 9.95 -19.39 22.15
CA SER A 370 10.42 -18.04 22.45
C SER A 370 11.55 -17.69 21.49
N LYS A 371 11.45 -16.52 20.86
CA LYS A 371 12.50 -15.97 19.99
C LYS A 371 12.87 -14.58 20.48
N GLU A 372 14.17 -14.40 20.70
CA GLU A 372 14.78 -13.13 21.09
C GLU A 372 15.46 -12.46 19.90
N ASN A 373 15.77 -11.17 20.05
CA ASN A 373 16.52 -10.39 19.07
C ASN A 373 15.88 -10.41 17.66
N LEU A 374 14.55 -10.28 17.60
CA LEU A 374 13.82 -10.29 16.33
C LEU A 374 14.32 -9.23 15.36
N PHE A 375 14.70 -8.06 15.88
CA PHE A 375 15.32 -6.98 15.14
C PHE A 375 16.55 -6.50 15.92
N TYR A 376 17.66 -6.30 15.22
CA TYR A 376 18.89 -5.82 15.83
C TYR A 376 18.93 -4.29 15.79
N GLY A 377 19.29 -3.68 16.91
CA GLY A 377 19.49 -2.23 17.01
C GLY A 377 18.19 -1.46 17.23
N HIS A 378 17.29 -1.40 16.24
CA HIS A 378 16.09 -0.55 16.31
C HIS A 378 14.81 -1.33 16.61
N VAL A 379 14.02 -0.84 17.56
CA VAL A 379 12.65 -1.32 17.81
C VAL A 379 11.74 -0.73 16.73
N PRO A 380 11.10 -1.55 15.85
CA PRO A 380 10.11 -1.06 14.91
C PRO A 380 8.91 -0.43 15.62
N VAL A 381 8.17 0.42 14.91
CA VAL A 381 6.95 1.07 15.43
C VAL A 381 5.83 0.06 15.65
N ARG A 382 5.73 -0.94 14.76
CA ARG A 382 4.69 -1.97 14.75
C ARG A 382 5.33 -3.28 14.29
N ILE A 383 4.89 -4.38 14.87
CA ILE A 383 5.15 -5.72 14.34
C ILE A 383 3.84 -6.37 13.94
N VAL A 384 3.89 -7.16 12.87
CA VAL A 384 2.80 -7.99 12.38
C VAL A 384 3.36 -9.40 12.21
N VAL A 385 2.64 -10.40 12.67
CA VAL A 385 3.02 -11.80 12.64
C VAL A 385 1.83 -12.61 12.12
N ASP A 386 2.12 -13.52 11.21
CA ASP A 386 1.24 -14.55 10.67
C ASP A 386 1.93 -15.90 10.73
N PHE A 387 1.15 -16.94 10.45
CA PHE A 387 1.60 -18.31 10.34
C PHE A 387 1.09 -18.89 9.02
N VAL A 388 1.96 -19.62 8.33
CA VAL A 388 1.67 -20.27 7.06
C VAL A 388 2.46 -21.58 7.00
N ASP A 389 1.94 -22.58 6.29
CA ASP A 389 2.67 -23.81 6.01
C ASP A 389 3.97 -23.50 5.24
N ASN A 390 5.09 -24.06 5.71
CA ASN A 390 6.41 -23.85 5.10
C ASN A 390 6.45 -24.28 3.62
N ALA A 391 5.72 -25.32 3.23
CA ALA A 391 5.64 -25.76 1.84
C ALA A 391 4.97 -24.71 0.94
N ALA A 392 4.00 -23.96 1.47
CA ALA A 392 3.36 -22.86 0.74
C ALA A 392 4.33 -21.66 0.58
N VAL A 393 5.13 -21.35 1.62
CA VAL A 393 6.15 -20.28 1.58
C VAL A 393 7.24 -20.57 0.55
N ILE A 394 7.70 -21.82 0.45
CA ILE A 394 8.70 -22.25 -0.54
C ILE A 394 8.11 -22.23 -1.96
N GLY A 395 6.81 -22.53 -2.09
CA GLY A 395 6.06 -22.57 -3.33
C GLY A 395 5.40 -23.92 -3.53
N SER A 396 4.09 -23.95 -3.39
CA SER A 396 3.26 -25.13 -3.63
C SER A 396 2.00 -24.72 -4.36
N SER A 397 1.68 -25.45 -5.44
CA SER A 397 0.48 -25.17 -6.20
C SER A 397 -0.79 -25.74 -5.57
N THR A 398 -0.67 -26.51 -4.49
CA THR A 398 -1.80 -27.14 -3.78
C THR A 398 -2.00 -26.56 -2.38
N LEU A 399 -1.20 -25.57 -1.97
CA LEU A 399 -1.31 -24.90 -0.68
C LEU A 399 -1.31 -23.39 -0.91
N ASN A 400 -2.23 -22.68 -0.29
CA ASN A 400 -2.34 -21.24 -0.47
C ASN A 400 -1.30 -20.51 0.39
N PRO A 401 -0.34 -19.76 -0.18
CA PRO A 401 0.66 -19.04 0.59
C PRO A 401 0.08 -17.89 1.43
N PHE A 402 -1.17 -17.50 1.18
CA PHE A 402 -1.86 -16.40 1.88
C PHE A 402 -3.01 -16.88 2.78
N ALA A 403 -3.09 -18.19 3.04
CA ALA A 403 -3.92 -18.74 4.10
C ALA A 403 -3.22 -18.53 5.45
N PHE A 404 -3.52 -17.40 6.12
CA PHE A 404 -2.97 -17.06 7.43
C PHE A 404 -3.78 -17.76 8.53
N ASP A 405 -3.58 -19.07 8.65
CA ASP A 405 -4.23 -19.89 9.66
C ASP A 405 -3.79 -19.48 11.08
N ASN A 406 -4.63 -19.78 12.06
CA ASN A 406 -4.32 -19.50 13.46
C ASN A 406 -3.37 -20.54 14.10
N PHE A 407 -3.21 -21.72 13.47
CA PHE A 407 -2.42 -22.87 13.96
C PHE A 407 -2.66 -23.20 15.44
N ASP A 408 -3.89 -23.02 15.93
CA ASP A 408 -4.28 -23.24 17.33
C ASP A 408 -3.39 -22.49 18.35
N VAL A 409 -2.84 -21.33 17.96
CA VAL A 409 -2.05 -20.49 18.87
C VAL A 409 -2.94 -20.05 20.03
N SER A 410 -2.61 -20.54 21.23
CA SER A 410 -3.38 -20.31 22.45
C SER A 410 -2.81 -19.20 23.33
N TYR A 411 -1.53 -18.85 23.12
CA TYR A 411 -0.82 -17.83 23.86
C TYR A 411 0.05 -17.00 22.91
N PHE A 412 0.06 -15.68 23.07
CA PHE A 412 0.99 -14.80 22.36
C PHE A 412 1.39 -13.62 23.26
N SER A 413 2.68 -13.52 23.57
CA SER A 413 3.27 -12.36 24.24
C SER A 413 4.40 -11.75 23.42
N VAL A 414 4.49 -10.42 23.46
CA VAL A 414 5.61 -9.65 22.92
C VAL A 414 6.16 -8.80 24.06
N LEU A 415 7.48 -8.85 24.24
CA LEU A 415 8.22 -8.07 25.22
C LEU A 415 9.24 -7.18 24.50
N VAL A 416 9.41 -5.95 24.97
CA VAL A 416 10.51 -5.05 24.59
C VAL A 416 11.29 -4.73 25.85
N ASP A 417 12.57 -5.11 25.92
CA ASP A 417 13.41 -4.95 27.11
C ASP A 417 12.75 -5.48 28.40
N ASP A 418 12.16 -6.67 28.30
CA ASP A 418 11.37 -7.35 29.35
C ASP A 418 10.08 -6.62 29.79
N GLU A 419 9.73 -5.50 29.16
CA GLU A 419 8.43 -4.84 29.33
C GLU A 419 7.38 -5.45 28.40
N GLN A 420 6.23 -5.81 28.95
CA GLN A 420 5.12 -6.37 28.17
C GLN A 420 4.52 -5.32 27.23
N ILE A 421 4.49 -5.66 25.94
CA ILE A 421 3.71 -4.96 24.94
C ILE A 421 2.29 -5.49 24.96
N CYS A 422 1.32 -4.57 24.84
CA CYS A 422 -0.08 -4.76 25.19
C CYS A 422 -0.33 -4.87 26.69
N PHE A 423 -1.59 -4.67 27.09
CA PHE A 423 -2.02 -4.67 28.51
C PHE A 423 -1.89 -6.05 29.18
N LYS A 424 -1.90 -7.15 28.40
CA LYS A 424 -1.63 -8.52 28.88
C LYS A 424 -1.23 -9.40 27.69
N PRO A 425 -0.56 -10.54 27.93
CA PRO A 425 -0.41 -11.58 26.92
C PRO A 425 -1.77 -11.99 26.34
N LEU A 426 -1.81 -12.20 25.04
CA LEU A 426 -3.00 -12.71 24.37
C LEU A 426 -3.19 -14.16 24.78
N LYS A 427 -4.33 -14.45 25.41
CA LYS A 427 -4.84 -15.82 25.58
C LYS A 427 -5.95 -15.99 24.57
N LEU A 428 -5.81 -16.99 23.71
CA LEU A 428 -6.61 -17.17 22.52
C LEU A 428 -7.23 -18.56 22.56
N ASP A 429 -8.51 -18.62 22.26
CA ASP A 429 -9.23 -19.87 21.98
C ASP A 429 -10.17 -19.55 20.81
N PHE A 430 -9.81 -20.04 19.64
CA PHE A 430 -10.54 -19.79 18.40
C PHE A 430 -11.85 -20.59 18.34
N ASP A 431 -11.85 -21.81 18.91
CA ASP A 431 -13.01 -22.70 18.93
C ASP A 431 -14.12 -22.18 19.86
N SER A 432 -13.74 -21.68 21.04
CA SER A 432 -14.66 -21.08 22.00
C SER A 432 -14.95 -19.60 21.74
N ASN A 433 -14.50 -19.04 20.61
CA ASN A 433 -14.70 -17.63 20.22
C ASN A 433 -14.12 -16.62 21.25
N GLN A 434 -13.02 -16.99 21.92
CA GLN A 434 -12.28 -16.16 22.88
C GLN A 434 -10.96 -15.62 22.29
N SER A 435 -10.96 -15.26 21.00
CA SER A 435 -9.78 -14.73 20.28
C SER A 435 -9.88 -13.24 19.92
N LEU A 436 -10.97 -12.56 20.28
CA LEU A 436 -11.22 -11.16 19.89
C LEU A 436 -10.19 -10.17 20.36
N LEU A 437 -9.48 -10.50 21.44
CA LEU A 437 -8.43 -9.62 21.93
C LEU A 437 -7.34 -9.46 20.87
N GLY A 438 -6.97 -10.54 20.17
CA GLY A 438 -6.04 -10.50 19.03
C GLY A 438 -6.60 -9.70 17.86
N PHE A 439 -7.90 -9.81 17.58
CA PHE A 439 -8.54 -8.97 16.56
C PHE A 439 -8.52 -7.48 16.92
N TYR A 440 -8.76 -7.15 18.19
CA TYR A 440 -8.71 -5.78 18.66
C TYR A 440 -7.27 -5.20 18.66
N THR A 441 -6.26 -6.01 18.98
CA THR A 441 -4.85 -5.57 18.83
C THR A 441 -4.49 -5.34 17.37
N LEU A 442 -5.06 -6.11 16.44
CA LEU A 442 -4.93 -5.87 15.00
C LEU A 442 -5.49 -4.49 14.60
N LEU A 443 -6.72 -4.17 15.01
CA LEU A 443 -7.38 -2.89 14.68
C LEU A 443 -6.70 -1.67 15.31
N THR A 444 -6.29 -1.79 16.58
CA THR A 444 -5.56 -0.72 17.28
C THR A 444 -4.18 -0.52 16.68
N SER A 445 -3.47 -1.61 16.37
CA SER A 445 -2.17 -1.54 15.70
C SER A 445 -2.32 -0.88 14.34
N SER A 446 -3.29 -1.26 13.52
CA SER A 446 -3.58 -0.64 12.21
C SER A 446 -4.02 0.83 12.28
N GLY A 447 -4.33 1.35 13.46
CA GLY A 447 -4.71 2.75 13.67
C GLY A 447 -6.16 3.07 13.30
N VAL A 448 -7.02 2.06 13.11
CA VAL A 448 -8.44 2.24 12.74
C VAL A 448 -9.39 2.09 13.93
N ALA A 449 -8.91 1.58 15.07
CA ALA A 449 -9.74 1.43 16.25
C ALA A 449 -10.35 2.78 16.69
N HIS A 450 -11.62 2.75 17.08
CA HIS A 450 -12.42 3.93 17.49
C HIS A 450 -12.69 4.96 16.39
N GLN A 451 -12.46 4.62 15.12
CA GLN A 451 -12.79 5.45 13.97
C GLN A 451 -13.89 4.78 13.13
N ASP A 452 -14.60 5.57 12.33
CA ASP A 452 -15.51 5.06 11.28
C ASP A 452 -14.70 4.66 10.04
N LEU A 453 -13.70 3.80 10.26
CA LEU A 453 -12.81 3.22 9.26
C LEU A 453 -12.54 1.76 9.64
N GLY A 454 -12.38 0.90 8.64
CA GLY A 454 -12.06 -0.50 8.84
C GLY A 454 -10.93 -0.95 7.91
N ILE A 455 -10.37 -2.12 8.22
CA ILE A 455 -9.39 -2.82 7.37
C ILE A 455 -10.05 -3.86 6.47
N GLY A 456 -11.37 -3.84 6.28
CA GLY A 456 -12.09 -4.81 5.45
C GLY A 456 -11.93 -6.27 5.89
N LEU A 457 -11.76 -6.50 7.20
CA LEU A 457 -11.84 -7.80 7.87
C LEU A 457 -12.90 -7.69 8.96
N ASN A 458 -13.81 -8.66 9.03
CA ASN A 458 -14.80 -8.72 10.09
C ASN A 458 -14.39 -9.75 11.17
N ARG A 459 -15.21 -9.85 12.23
CA ARG A 459 -14.96 -10.77 13.34
C ARG A 459 -14.88 -12.23 12.90
N GLU A 460 -15.79 -12.64 12.02
CA GLU A 460 -15.90 -14.03 11.56
C GLU A 460 -14.70 -14.38 10.69
N ASP A 461 -14.33 -13.50 9.75
CA ASP A 461 -13.14 -13.60 8.90
C ASP A 461 -11.87 -13.87 9.70
N TYR A 462 -11.69 -13.18 10.83
CA TYR A 462 -10.52 -13.34 11.69
C TYR A 462 -10.46 -14.70 12.37
N ILE A 463 -11.62 -15.28 12.69
CA ILE A 463 -11.72 -16.54 13.44
C ILE A 463 -11.70 -17.74 12.49
N THR A 464 -12.44 -17.69 11.39
CA THR A 464 -12.77 -18.87 10.57
C THR A 464 -12.11 -18.91 9.21
N SER A 465 -11.69 -17.76 8.66
CA SER A 465 -11.35 -17.66 7.22
C SER A 465 -9.84 -17.60 6.95
N SER A 466 -9.00 -18.13 7.85
CA SER A 466 -7.53 -18.11 7.74
C SER A 466 -6.97 -16.70 7.49
N LYS A 467 -7.40 -15.74 8.31
CA LYS A 467 -6.94 -14.33 8.30
C LYS A 467 -6.44 -13.90 9.68
N ALA A 468 -5.84 -14.83 10.42
CA ALA A 468 -5.38 -14.65 11.79
C ALA A 468 -4.03 -13.91 11.84
N LEU A 469 -4.07 -12.59 11.58
CA LEU A 469 -2.91 -11.71 11.70
C LEU A 469 -2.79 -11.16 13.13
N PHE A 470 -1.61 -11.29 13.74
CA PHE A 470 -1.31 -10.74 15.05
C PHE A 470 -0.48 -9.47 14.88
N ALA A 471 -1.01 -8.32 15.32
CA ALA A 471 -0.27 -7.07 15.28
C ALA A 471 -0.14 -6.44 16.66
N PHE A 472 1.04 -5.86 16.91
CA PHE A 472 1.38 -5.19 18.15
C PHE A 472 1.99 -3.82 17.83
N ASN A 473 1.43 -2.77 18.44
CA ASN A 473 2.01 -1.44 18.41
C ASN A 473 3.09 -1.33 19.50
N LEU A 474 4.33 -1.08 19.08
CA LEU A 474 5.48 -0.93 19.98
C LEU A 474 5.78 0.55 20.28
N CYS A 475 5.09 1.47 19.61
CA CYS A 475 5.25 2.90 19.82
C CYS A 475 4.26 3.39 20.89
N PRO A 476 4.73 4.06 21.95
CA PRO A 476 3.84 4.58 22.99
C PRO A 476 3.12 5.87 22.61
N ALA A 477 3.46 6.50 21.48
CA ALA A 477 2.70 7.61 20.93
C ALA A 477 1.74 7.11 19.86
N VAL A 478 0.45 7.44 20.02
CA VAL A 478 -0.68 6.98 19.19
C VAL A 478 -0.89 7.86 17.95
N GLU A 479 -0.03 8.85 17.71
CA GLU A 479 -0.22 9.84 16.64
C GLU A 479 0.73 9.61 15.46
N ASP A 480 0.17 9.36 14.27
CA ASP A 480 0.93 9.18 13.02
C ASP A 480 1.64 10.46 12.54
N ASP A 481 1.28 11.62 13.09
CA ASP A 481 1.75 12.94 12.65
C ASP A 481 3.07 13.39 13.31
N VAL A 482 3.62 12.62 14.26
CA VAL A 482 4.85 12.96 14.98
C VAL A 482 5.85 11.80 14.87
N PHE A 483 7.11 12.14 14.58
CA PHE A 483 8.19 11.16 14.68
C PHE A 483 8.44 10.80 16.14
N SER A 484 8.31 9.52 16.48
CA SER A 484 8.77 9.00 17.75
C SER A 484 10.31 8.93 17.78
N ILE A 485 10.88 9.09 18.97
CA ILE A 485 12.32 8.90 19.17
C ILE A 485 12.65 7.44 18.86
N HIS A 486 13.67 7.22 18.02
CA HIS A 486 14.17 5.87 17.75
C HIS A 486 14.59 5.21 19.05
N ARG A 487 13.98 4.06 19.34
CA ARG A 487 14.34 3.22 20.49
C ARG A 487 15.27 2.12 20.02
N THR A 488 16.20 1.81 20.90
CA THR A 488 17.02 0.61 20.79
C THR A 488 16.65 -0.31 21.94
N GLY A 489 16.41 -1.57 21.64
CA GLY A 489 15.94 -2.54 22.62
C GLY A 489 15.88 -3.93 22.03
N ASN A 490 15.79 -4.94 22.89
CA ASN A 490 15.61 -6.33 22.52
C ASN A 490 14.12 -6.66 22.47
N ILE A 491 13.68 -7.26 21.37
CA ILE A 491 12.30 -7.73 21.22
C ILE A 491 12.29 -9.24 21.34
N ARG A 492 11.49 -9.73 22.29
CA ARG A 492 11.21 -11.16 22.47
C ARG A 492 9.74 -11.40 22.17
N TYR A 493 9.44 -12.35 21.27
CA TYR A 493 8.07 -12.91 21.20
C TYR A 493 8.05 -14.30 21.82
N SER A 494 6.93 -14.66 22.43
CA SER A 494 6.66 -15.99 22.94
C SER A 494 5.26 -16.45 22.53
N ILE A 495 5.18 -17.61 21.91
CA ILE A 495 3.94 -18.29 21.50
C ILE A 495 3.85 -19.68 22.12
#